data_AF-A0A4Q3A7V4-F1
#
_entry.id   AF-A0A4Q3A7V4-F1
#
_cell.length_a   1.000
_cell.length_b   1.000
_cell.length_c   1.000
_cell.angle_alpha   90.00
_cell.angle_beta   90.00
_cell.angle_gamma   90.00
#
_symmetry.space_group_name_H-M   'P 1'
#
loop_
_entity.id
_entity.type
_entity.pdbx_description
1 polymer ?
#
loop_
_entity_poly.entity_id
_entity_poly.type
_entity_poly.pdbx_seq_one_letter_code
_entity_poly.pdbx_strand_id
1 'polypeptide(L)' 'MAKLYFYYASMNAGKSTNLLQADFNYRERGMRTMLFTAAVDDRFAPGTIASRIGLS' A
#
# COMPACT_ATOMS: atom_id res chain seq x y z
N MET A 1 -16.91 12.02 2.99
CA MET A 1 -17.10 11.91 1.52
C MET A 1 -16.14 10.86 0.98
N ALA A 2 -16.62 9.99 0.10
CA ALA A 2 -15.77 9.03 -0.60
C ALA A 2 -14.85 9.75 -1.62
N LYS A 3 -13.62 9.27 -1.78
CA LYS A 3 -12.63 9.79 -2.73
C LYS A 3 -11.85 8.62 -3.33
N LEU A 4 -11.45 8.76 -4.60
CA LEU A 4 -10.55 7.84 -5.28
C LEU A 4 -9.23 8.55 -5.57
N TYR A 5 -8.12 7.97 -5.11
CA TYR A 5 -6.78 8.44 -5.40
C TYR A 5 -6.07 7.40 -6.26
N PHE A 6 -5.55 7.82 -7.42
CA PHE A 6 -4.81 6.93 -8.32
C PHE A 6 -3.35 7.37 -8.39
N TYR A 7 -2.45 6.50 -7.94
CA TYR A 7 -1.00 6.72 -7.95
C TYR A 7 -0.33 5.79 -8.96
N TYR A 8 0.19 6.37 -10.05
CA TYR A 8 1.00 5.66 -11.03
C TYR A 8 2.35 6.37 -11.19
N ALA A 9 3.40 5.58 -11.37
CA ALA A 9 4.77 6.05 -11.51
C ALA A 9 5.67 4.88 -11.91
N SER A 10 6.94 5.16 -12.22
CA SER A 10 7.97 4.15 -12.43
C SER A 10 8.24 3.29 -11.17
N MET A 11 8.97 2.19 -11.34
CA MET A 11 9.45 1.38 -10.22
C MET A 11 10.41 2.19 -9.34
N ASN A 12 10.47 1.89 -8.03
CA ASN A 12 11.20 2.65 -7.01
C ASN A 12 10.70 4.07 -6.69
N ALA A 13 9.61 4.53 -7.30
CA ALA A 13 9.03 5.86 -7.02
C ALA A 13 8.18 5.94 -5.72
N GLY A 14 8.26 4.94 -4.82
CA GLY A 14 7.59 5.01 -3.51
C GLY A 14 6.08 4.70 -3.49
N LYS A 15 5.51 4.09 -4.54
CA LYS A 15 4.06 3.77 -4.60
C LYS A 15 3.56 2.95 -3.39
N SER A 16 4.24 1.84 -3.07
CA SER A 16 3.87 0.99 -1.92
C SER A 16 4.08 1.72 -0.58
N THR A 17 5.13 2.54 -0.46
CA THR A 17 5.35 3.38 0.74
C THR A 17 4.15 4.28 1.01
N ASN A 18 3.68 5.00 -0.01
CA ASN A 18 2.55 5.93 0.13
C ASN A 18 1.26 5.18 0.53
N LEU A 19 1.01 4.02 -0.06
CA LEU A 19 -0.15 3.19 0.27
C LEU A 19 -0.11 2.73 1.74
N LEU A 20 1.02 2.17 2.18
CA LEU A 20 1.20 1.66 3.54
C LEU A 20 1.16 2.80 4.58
N GLN A 21 1.69 3.98 4.24
CA GLN A 21 1.59 5.15 5.10
C GLN A 21 0.13 5.64 5.24
N ALA A 22 -0.63 5.63 4.15
CA ALA A 22 -2.06 5.98 4.20
C ALA A 22 -2.86 4.99 5.06
N ASP A 23 -2.58 3.69 4.90
CA ASP A 23 -3.15 2.62 5.73
C ASP A 23 -2.87 2.84 7.22
N PHE A 24 -1.61 3.07 7.58
CA PHE A 24 -1.19 3.40 8.95
C PHE A 24 -1.93 4.63 9.48
N ASN A 25 -1.92 5.75 8.74
CA ASN A 25 -2.56 6.99 9.16
C ASN A 25 -4.07 6.84 9.38
N TYR A 26 -4.74 5.98 8.60
CA TYR A 26 -6.16 5.70 8.79
C TYR A 26 -6.41 4.85 10.04
N ARG A 27 -5.58 3.84 10.29
CA ARG A 27 -5.67 3.03 11.52
C ARG A 27 -5.41 3.85 12.78
N GLU A 28 -4.43 4.76 12.76
CA GLU A 28 -4.15 5.70 13.86
C GLU A 28 -5.36 6.60 14.21
N ARG A 29 -6.26 6.82 13.24
CA ARG A 29 -7.49 7.59 13.43
C ARG A 29 -8.71 6.72 13.79
N GLY A 30 -8.48 5.45 14.16
CA GLY A 30 -9.54 4.50 14.52
C GLY A 30 -10.35 3.96 13.34
N MET A 31 -9.88 4.15 12.11
CA MET A 31 -10.56 3.62 10.92
C MET A 31 -10.04 2.24 10.56
N ARG A 32 -10.92 1.40 10.02
CA ARG A 32 -10.59 0.06 9.53
C ARG A 32 -10.34 0.09 8.03
N THR A 33 -9.16 -0.36 7.64
CA THR A 33 -8.71 -0.42 6.25
C THR A 33 -8.59 -1.86 5.78
N MET A 34 -8.69 -2.05 4.47
CA MET A 34 -8.40 -3.32 3.81
C MET A 34 -7.37 -3.05 2.72
N LEU A 35 -6.34 -3.89 2.67
CA LEU A 35 -5.30 -3.84 1.65
C LEU A 35 -5.47 -5.04 0.72
N PHE A 36 -5.24 -4.81 -0.57
CA PHE A 36 -5.34 -5.83 -1.60
C PHE A 36 -4.14 -5.71 -2.53
N THR A 37 -3.62 -6.85 -2.95
CA THR A 37 -2.61 -6.95 -4.01
C THR A 37 -3.05 -7.95 -5.06
N ALA A 38 -2.42 -7.91 -6.23
CA ALA A 38 -2.68 -8.87 -7.28
C ALA A 38 -2.14 -10.25 -6.87
N ALA A 39 -2.88 -11.33 -7.15
CA ALA A 39 -2.47 -12.70 -6.84
C ALA A 39 -1.16 -13.12 -7.54
N VAL A 40 -0.80 -12.46 -8.64
CA VAL A 40 0.44 -12.68 -9.39
C VAL A 40 1.64 -11.89 -8.83
N ASP A 41 1.43 -11.04 -7.82
CA ASP A 41 2.53 -10.32 -7.16
C ASP A 41 3.18 -11.20 -6.10
N ASP A 42 4.34 -11.76 -6.44
CA ASP A 42 5.14 -12.67 -5.63
C ASP A 42 6.51 -12.10 -5.24
N ARG A 43 6.75 -10.81 -5.53
CA ARG A 43 8.09 -10.18 -5.44
C ARG A 43 8.69 -10.16 -4.02
N PHE A 44 7.86 -10.21 -3.00
CA PHE A 44 8.28 -10.23 -1.59
C PHE A 44 7.73 -11.45 -0.85
N ALA A 45 6.42 -11.62 -0.84
CA ALA A 45 5.73 -12.82 -0.37
C ALA A 45 4.29 -12.83 -0.93
N PRO A 46 3.68 -14.01 -1.12
CA PRO A 46 2.30 -14.10 -1.58
C PRO A 46 1.33 -13.32 -0.67
N GLY A 47 0.54 -12.42 -1.26
CA GLY A 47 -0.44 -11.63 -0.53
C GLY A 47 0.12 -10.45 0.28
N THR A 48 1.42 -10.16 0.18
CA THR A 48 2.06 -9.09 0.94
C THR A 48 2.31 -7.86 0.09
N ILE A 49 1.82 -6.69 0.53
CA ILE A 49 2.22 -5.41 -0.03
C ILE A 49 3.45 -4.93 0.74
N ALA A 50 4.60 -4.90 0.08
CA ALA A 50 5.81 -4.36 0.69
C ALA A 50 6.38 -3.19 -0.11
N SER A 51 7.04 -2.29 0.61
CA SER A 51 7.89 -1.25 0.07
C SER A 51 9.36 -1.69 0.09
N ARG A 52 10.12 -1.19 -0.89
CA ARG A 52 11.57 -1.41 -0.99
C ARG A 52 12.39 -0.72 0.10
N ILE A 53 11.76 0.14 0.92
CA ILE A 53 12.38 0.75 2.10
C ILE A 53 12.08 -0.02 3.41
N GLY A 54 11.46 -1.20 3.33
CA GLY A 54 11.24 -2.07 4.49
C GLY A 54 9.91 -1.90 5.23
N LEU A 55 8.92 -1.23 4.62
CA LEU A 55 7.54 -1.23 5.14
C LEU A 55 6.75 -2.39 4.54
N SER A 56 5.90 -3.04 5.32
CA SER A 56 4.99 -4.11 4.87
C SER A 56 3.77 -4.23 5.78
#